data_AF-A0A849ZTT0-F1
#
_entry.id   AF-A0A849ZTT0-F1
#
_cell.length_a   1.000
_cell.length_b   1.000
_cell.length_c   1.000
_cell.angle_alpha   90.00
_cell.angle_beta   90.00
_cell.angle_gamma   90.00
#
_symmetry.space_group_name_H-M   'P 1'
#
loop_
_entity.id
_entity.type
_entity.pdbx_description
1 polymer ?
#
loop_
_entity_poly.entity_id
_entity_poly.type
_entity_poly.pdbx_seq_one_letter_code
_entity_poly.pdbx_strand_id
1 'polypeptide(L)' 'RGRRLHAQIRARHRAAPCALTPAGDGFVLLFEDPQPSITPGQACVVTDERDEAVVAGGWIARG' A
#
# COMPACT_ATOMS: atom_id res chain seq x y z
N ARG A 1 -11.33 11.93 10.73
CA ARG A 1 -10.53 10.78 11.23
C ARG A 1 -9.96 10.08 10.01
N GLY A 2 -8.63 9.95 9.87
CA GLY A 2 -8.02 9.23 8.76
C GLY A 2 -8.46 7.76 8.79
N ARG A 3 -8.83 7.21 7.64
CA ARG A 3 -9.22 5.80 7.49
C ARG A 3 -7.94 4.96 7.64
N ARG A 4 -7.96 3.92 8.48
CA ARG A 4 -6.85 2.95 8.55
C ARG A 4 -6.87 2.09 7.28
N LEU A 5 -5.71 1.95 6.65
CA LEU A 5 -5.53 1.21 5.41
C LEU A 5 -4.42 0.18 5.59
N HIS A 6 -4.51 -0.91 4.84
CA HIS A 6 -3.46 -1.91 4.75
C HIS A 6 -2.93 -1.99 3.33
N ALA A 7 -1.64 -2.25 3.16
CA ALA A 7 -1.05 -2.44 1.85
C ALA A 7 -0.22 -3.72 1.74
N GLN A 8 -0.44 -4.44 0.64
CA GLN A 8 0.30 -5.62 0.24
C GLN A 8 1.21 -5.28 -0.95
N ILE A 9 2.52 -5.51 -0.80
CA ILE A 9 3.55 -5.17 -1.79
C ILE A 9 4.13 -6.40 -2.52
N ARG A 10 3.56 -7.59 -2.28
CA ARG A 10 3.88 -8.86 -2.95
C ARG A 10 2.79 -9.90 -2.67
N ALA A 11 2.50 -10.77 -3.64
CA ALA A 11 1.33 -11.68 -3.68
C ALA A 11 1.20 -12.69 -2.51
N ARG A 12 2.21 -12.82 -1.65
CA ARG A 12 2.21 -13.75 -0.50
C ARG A 12 2.50 -13.07 0.84
N HIS A 13 2.57 -11.74 0.87
CA HIS A 13 2.85 -11.02 2.11
C HIS A 13 1.57 -10.58 2.81
N ARG A 14 1.60 -10.55 4.13
CA ARG A 14 0.53 -9.95 4.91
C ARG A 14 0.44 -8.46 4.57
N ALA A 15 -0.76 -7.95 4.33
CA ALA A 15 -0.93 -6.51 4.18
C ALA A 15 -0.54 -5.81 5.51
N ALA A 16 0.14 -4.67 5.41
CA ALA A 16 0.67 -3.95 6.57
C ALA A 16 0.02 -2.56 6.71
N PRO A 17 -0.19 -2.05 7.95
CA PRO A 17 -0.74 -0.72 8.20
C PRO A 17 0.00 0.39 7.46
N CYS A 18 -0.76 1.27 6.82
CA CYS A 18 -0.24 2.37 6.05
C CYS A 18 -1.17 3.59 6.00
N ALA A 19 -0.58 4.72 5.64
CA ALA A 19 -1.27 5.92 5.22
C ALA A 19 -1.04 6.13 3.71
N LEU A 20 -2.09 6.56 3.01
CA LEU A 20 -2.06 6.85 1.59
C LEU A 20 -2.34 8.32 1.35
N THR A 21 -1.51 8.98 0.55
CA THR A 21 -1.68 10.37 0.11
C THR A 21 -1.70 10.41 -1.42
N PRO A 22 -2.77 10.92 -2.06
CA PRO A 22 -2.78 11.14 -3.51
C PRO A 22 -1.64 12.06 -3.94
N ALA A 23 -0.98 11.75 -5.06
CA ALA A 23 0.15 12.51 -5.58
C ALA A 23 0.21 12.42 -7.11
N GLY A 24 -0.19 13.48 -7.80
CA GLY A 24 -0.28 13.51 -9.26
C GLY A 24 -1.20 12.40 -9.79
N ASP A 25 -0.72 11.65 -10.77
CA ASP A 25 -1.44 10.51 -11.38
C ASP A 25 -1.36 9.21 -10.54
N GLY A 26 -0.77 9.28 -9.33
CA GLY A 26 -0.60 8.14 -8.45
C GLY A 26 -0.79 8.50 -6.98
N PHE A 27 -0.10 7.76 -6.12
CA PHE A 27 -0.14 7.98 -4.68
C PHE A 27 1.21 7.67 -4.03
N VAL A 28 1.44 8.32 -2.89
CA VAL A 28 2.52 7.98 -1.97
C VAL A 28 1.91 7.20 -0.81
N LEU A 29 2.57 6.09 -0.46
CA LEU A 29 2.18 5.23 0.63
C LEU A 29 3.29 5.21 1.68
N LEU A 30 2.90 5.39 2.94
CA LEU A 30 3.81 5.32 4.08
C LEU A 30 3.34 4.22 5.02
N PHE A 31 4.17 3.21 5.24
CA PHE A 31 3.89 2.16 6.23
C PHE A 31 4.13 2.68 7.65
N GLU A 32 3.35 2.18 8.61
CA GLU A 32 3.59 2.47 10.04
C GLU A 32 4.93 1.88 10.51
N ASP A 33 5.27 0.68 10.02
CA ASP A 33 6.55 0.00 10.28
C ASP A 33 7.34 -0.22 8.98
N PRO A 34 8.69 -0.19 9.01
CA PRO A 34 9.52 -0.48 7.84
C PRO A 34 9.20 -1.84 7.21
N GLN A 35 9.01 -1.86 5.89
CA GLN A 35 8.76 -3.10 5.15
C GLN A 35 10.01 -3.51 4.36
N PRO A 36 10.48 -4.76 4.49
CA PRO A 36 11.65 -5.22 3.75
C PRO A 36 11.29 -5.48 2.29
N SER A 37 12.30 -5.32 1.43
CA SER A 37 12.26 -5.73 0.02
C SER A 37 11.13 -5.09 -0.78
N ILE A 38 10.99 -3.76 -0.68
CA ILE A 38 10.14 -2.98 -1.59
C ILE A 38 10.81 -2.99 -2.97
N THR A 39 10.16 -3.59 -3.96
CA THR A 39 10.76 -3.83 -5.28
C THR A 39 10.00 -3.08 -6.37
N PRO A 40 10.65 -2.17 -7.12
CA PRO A 40 10.02 -1.52 -8.27
C PRO A 40 9.48 -2.52 -9.29
N GLY A 41 8.31 -2.20 -9.87
CA GLY A 41 7.59 -3.05 -10.83
C GLY A 41 6.68 -4.11 -10.18
N GLN A 42 6.76 -4.34 -8.87
CA GLN A 42 5.76 -5.17 -8.17
C GLN A 42 4.44 -4.41 -7.98
N ALA A 43 3.36 -5.17 -7.88
CA ALA A 43 2.04 -4.60 -7.56
C ALA A 43 1.97 -4.20 -6.08
N CYS A 44 1.38 -3.05 -5.82
CA CYS A 44 0.92 -2.61 -4.51
C CYS A 44 -0.61 -2.59 -4.51
N VAL A 45 -1.22 -3.31 -3.59
CA VAL A 45 -2.67 -3.33 -3.39
C VAL A 45 -2.97 -2.74 -2.02
N VAL A 46 -3.87 -1.78 -1.96
CA VAL A 46 -4.27 -1.10 -0.73
C VAL A 46 -5.73 -1.43 -0.43
N THR A 47 -5.98 -1.98 0.74
CA THR A 47 -7.31 -2.36 1.22
C THR A 47 -7.69 -1.56 2.45
N ASP A 48 -8.97 -1.60 2.80
CA ASP A 48 -9.42 -1.07 4.08
C ASP A 48 -8.90 -1.89 5.28
N GLU A 49 -9.16 -1.42 6.49
CA GLU A 49 -8.68 -2.07 7.73
C GLU A 49 -9.17 -3.52 7.91
N ARG A 50 -10.26 -3.91 7.23
CA ARG A 50 -10.87 -5.25 7.32
C ARG A 50 -10.48 -6.16 6.17
N ASP A 51 -9.71 -5.65 5.21
CA ASP A 51 -9.38 -6.36 3.97
C ASP A 51 -10.62 -6.75 3.14
N GLU A 52 -11.73 -6.01 3.30
CA GLU A 52 -13.01 -6.31 2.65
C GLU A 52 -13.12 -5.62 1.28
N ALA A 53 -12.44 -4.48 1.11
CA ALA A 53 -12.48 -3.70 -0.12
C ALA A 53 -11.11 -3.19 -0.54
N VAL A 54 -10.82 -3.26 -1.85
CA VAL A 54 -9.68 -2.57 -2.46
C VAL A 54 -10.00 -1.09 -2.58
N VAL A 55 -9.14 -0.27 -1.98
CA VAL A 55 -9.25 1.20 -1.95
C VAL A 55 -8.37 1.84 -3.03
N ALA A 56 -7.19 1.26 -3.27
CA ALA A 56 -6.27 1.71 -4.31
C ALA A 56 -5.38 0.55 -4.77
N GLY A 57 -4.75 0.72 -5.93
CA GLY A 57 -3.75 -0.22 -6.41
C GLY A 57 -2.88 0.42 -7.48
N GLY A 58 -1.68 -0.14 -7.66
CA GLY A 58 -0.75 0.33 -8.68
C GLY A 58 0.55 -0.46 -8.70
N TRP A 59 1.52 0.06 -9.43
CA TRP A 59 2.86 -0.51 -9.54
C TRP A 59 3.83 0.33 -8.73
N ILE A 60 4.69 -0.33 -7.96
CA ILE A 60 5.73 0.33 -7.18
C ILE A 60 6.72 0.96 -8.16
N ALA A 61 6.78 2.29 -8.21
CA ALA A 61 7.77 3.01 -9.01
C ALA A 61 9.11 3.16 -8.27
N ARG A 62 9.04 3.32 -6.95
CA ARG A 62 10.17 3.49 -6.03
C ARG A 62 9.78 3.08 -4.61
N GLY A 63 10.77 2.67 -3.81
CA GLY A 63 10.60 2.20 -2.43
C GLY A 63 11.67 2.78 -1.53
#